data_AF-A0A3D1LYN9-F1
#
_entry.id   AF-A0A3D1LYN9-F1
#
_cell.length_a   1.000
_cell.length_b   1.000
_cell.length_c   1.000
_cell.angle_alpha   90.00
_cell.angle_beta   90.00
_cell.angle_gamma   90.00
#
_symmetry.space_group_name_H-M   'P 1'
#
loop_
_entity.id
_entity.type
_entity.pdbx_description
1 polymer ?
#
loop_
_entity_poly.entity_id
_entity_poly.type
_entity_poly.pdbx_seq_one_letter_code
_entity_poly.pdbx_strand_id
1 'polypeptide(L)'
;FNIHYDAINPPDSVDVSMVAPKAPGHRMREVYTKESGVPGLLAVHQDSTGTAHALGLAYARGVGCTRAGVLDTTFKEETETDLF
;
A
#
# COMPACT_ATOMS: atom_id res chain seq x y z
N PHE A 1 -0.58 9.23 5.44
CA PHE A 1 -0.28 10.54 6.07
C PHE A 1 -0.14 11.70 5.08
N ASN A 2 1.00 11.88 4.38
CA ASN A 2 1.28 13.12 3.63
C ASN A 2 0.27 13.48 2.54
N ILE A 3 -0.22 12.47 1.82
CA ILE A 3 -1.25 12.66 0.79
C ILE A 3 -2.63 12.96 1.42
N HIS A 4 -2.94 12.38 2.58
CA HIS A 4 -4.25 12.58 3.21
C HIS A 4 -4.40 13.96 3.86
N TYR A 5 -3.31 14.50 4.41
CA TYR A 5 -3.29 15.82 5.06
C TYR A 5 -2.66 16.90 4.18
N ASP A 6 -2.66 16.71 2.85
CA ASP A 6 -2.24 17.70 1.85
C ASP A 6 -0.82 18.28 2.05
N ALA A 7 0.05 17.53 2.74
CA ALA A 7 1.45 17.92 2.94
C ALA A 7 2.28 17.70 1.65
N ILE A 8 1.80 16.83 0.76
CA ILE A 8 2.35 16.61 -0.58
C ILE A 8 1.21 16.64 -1.58
N ASN A 9 1.33 17.52 -2.59
CA ASN A 9 0.43 17.62 -3.72
C ASN A 9 1.12 17.09 -4.99
N PRO A 10 0.85 15.85 -5.40
CA PRO A 10 1.45 15.26 -6.61
C PRO A 10 0.91 15.94 -7.89
N PRO A 11 1.69 15.99 -8.98
CA PRO A 11 1.20 16.50 -10.26
C PRO A 11 0.18 15.54 -10.89
N ASP A 12 -0.77 16.07 -11.67
CA ASP A 12 -1.85 15.30 -12.32
C ASP A 12 -1.38 14.22 -13.31
N SER A 13 -0.09 14.20 -13.66
CA SER A 13 0.49 13.29 -14.65
C SER A 13 1.13 12.02 -14.06
N VAL A 14 1.01 11.77 -12.76
CA VAL A 14 1.64 10.60 -12.11
C VAL A 14 0.63 9.69 -11.43
N ASP A 15 0.91 8.40 -11.34
CA ASP A 15 0.11 7.51 -10.50
C ASP A 15 0.54 7.64 -9.04
N VAL A 16 -0.42 7.61 -8.13
CA VAL A 16 -0.17 7.65 -6.69
C VAL A 16 -0.94 6.53 -6.03
N SER A 17 -0.21 5.47 -5.68
CA SER A 17 -0.72 4.30 -4.97
C SER A 17 0.05 4.07 -3.67
N MET A 18 -0.58 3.42 -2.70
CA MET A 18 0.02 3.00 -1.45
C MET A 18 -0.17 1.50 -1.24
N VAL A 19 0.90 0.84 -0.81
CA VAL A 19 0.87 -0.52 -0.28
C VAL A 19 1.33 -0.44 1.17
N ALA A 20 0.42 -0.74 2.11
CA ALA A 20 0.65 -0.59 3.55
C ALA A 20 0.62 -1.97 4.25
N PRO A 21 1.80 -2.60 4.50
CA PRO A 21 1.88 -3.84 5.26
C PRO A 21 1.48 -3.61 6.72
N LYS A 22 0.60 -4.45 7.26
CA LYS A 22 0.11 -4.34 8.65
C LYS A 22 0.99 -5.14 9.61
N ALA A 23 2.28 -4.81 9.61
CA ALA A 23 3.29 -5.37 10.51
C ALA A 23 4.55 -4.49 10.58
N PRO A 24 5.36 -4.59 11.65
CA PRO A 24 6.69 -3.98 11.68
C PRO A 24 7.59 -4.49 10.55
N GLY A 25 8.39 -3.59 9.94
CA GLY A 25 9.20 -3.94 8.77
C GLY A 25 10.16 -5.12 8.96
N HIS A 26 10.76 -5.27 10.15
CA HIS A 26 11.64 -6.41 10.43
C HIS A 26 10.87 -7.75 10.45
N ARG A 27 9.61 -7.75 10.91
CA ARG A 27 8.72 -8.93 10.88
C ARG A 27 8.30 -9.27 9.47
N MET A 28 7.97 -8.25 8.67
CA MET A 28 7.65 -8.42 7.25
C MET A 28 8.79 -9.17 6.53
N ARG A 29 10.05 -8.74 6.72
CA ARG A 29 11.20 -9.43 6.13
C ARG A 29 11.39 -10.84 6.69
N GLU A 30 11.24 -11.03 7.99
CA GLU A 30 11.39 -12.33 8.65
C GLU A 30 10.41 -13.39 8.11
N VAL A 31 9.15 -13.02 7.90
CA VAL A 31 8.15 -13.97 7.38
C VAL A 31 8.27 -14.15 5.87
N TYR A 32 8.70 -13.12 5.14
CA TYR A 32 8.94 -13.20 3.70
C TYR A 32 9.96 -14.29 3.35
N THR A 33 11.07 -14.36 4.10
CA THR A 33 12.13 -15.37 3.89
C THR A 33 11.72 -16.78 4.28
N LYS A 34 10.58 -16.93 4.98
CA LYS A 34 9.97 -18.21 5.34
C LYS A 34 8.81 -18.58 4.39
N GLU A 35 8.80 -18.00 3.19
CA GLU A 35 7.75 -18.16 2.18
C GLU A 35 6.34 -17.76 2.65
N SER A 36 6.26 -16.92 3.68
CA SER A 36 5.02 -16.34 4.21
C SER A 36 4.95 -14.84 3.91
N GLY A 37 3.93 -14.16 4.44
CA GLY A 37 3.69 -12.73 4.24
C GLY A 37 2.92 -12.12 5.40
N VAL A 38 2.72 -10.81 5.34
CA VAL A 38 1.86 -10.07 6.27
C VAL A 38 0.69 -9.47 5.50
N PRO A 39 -0.49 -9.33 6.10
CA PRO A 39 -1.61 -8.65 5.43
C PRO A 39 -1.17 -7.26 4.98
N GLY A 40 -1.67 -6.83 3.82
CA GLY A 40 -1.42 -5.50 3.29
C GLY A 40 -2.72 -4.79 2.94
N LEU A 41 -2.67 -3.46 2.92
CA LEU A 41 -3.71 -2.64 2.33
C LEU A 41 -3.20 -2.02 1.02
N LEU A 42 -4.08 -1.88 0.03
CA LEU A 42 -3.82 -1.19 -1.22
C LEU A 42 -4.78 0.00 -1.34
N ALA A 43 -4.24 1.18 -1.62
CA ALA A 43 -5.03 2.37 -1.93
C ALA A 43 -4.50 3.04 -3.21
N VAL A 44 -5.41 3.61 -3.99
CA VAL A 44 -5.08 4.46 -5.14
C VAL A 44 -5.65 5.84 -4.86
N HIS A 45 -4.78 6.85 -4.81
CA HIS A 45 -5.16 8.25 -4.69
C HIS A 45 -5.37 8.89 -6.07
N GLN A 46 -4.48 8.56 -7.00
CA GLN A 46 -4.49 9.08 -8.37
C GLN A 46 -4.08 7.97 -9.34
N ASP A 47 -4.83 7.84 -10.43
CA ASP A 47 -4.58 6.88 -11.51
C ASP A 47 -4.56 7.61 -12.86
N SER A 48 -3.40 8.18 -13.18
CA SER A 48 -3.16 8.93 -14.41
C SER A 48 -2.96 8.01 -15.61
N THR A 49 -2.49 6.79 -15.39
CA THR A 49 -2.23 5.81 -16.46
C THR A 49 -3.38 4.83 -16.70
N GLY A 50 -4.31 4.69 -15.75
CA GLY A 50 -5.35 3.66 -15.75
C GLY A 50 -4.86 2.29 -15.27
N THR A 51 -3.65 2.22 -14.71
CA THR A 51 -3.01 0.98 -14.26
C THR A 51 -2.49 1.02 -12.82
N ALA A 52 -2.72 2.12 -12.08
CA ALA A 52 -2.19 2.32 -10.73
C ALA A 52 -2.57 1.18 -9.77
N HIS A 53 -3.81 0.69 -9.84
CA HIS A 53 -4.25 -0.43 -8.99
C HIS A 53 -3.49 -1.72 -9.30
N ALA A 54 -3.39 -2.09 -10.59
CA ALA A 54 -2.68 -3.30 -11.02
C ALA A 54 -1.19 -3.23 -10.66
N LEU A 55 -0.56 -2.07 -10.83
CA LEU A 55 0.83 -1.85 -10.45
C LEU A 55 1.01 -1.93 -8.93
N GLY A 56 0.12 -1.31 -8.15
CA GLY A 56 0.12 -1.40 -6.69
C GLY A 56 -0.06 -2.83 -6.19
N LEU A 57 -0.97 -3.62 -6.79
CA LEU A 57 -1.16 -5.03 -6.44
C LEU A 57 0.06 -5.88 -6.83
N ALA A 58 0.69 -5.60 -7.96
CA ALA A 58 1.94 -6.26 -8.35
C ALA A 58 3.07 -5.94 -7.36
N TYR A 59 3.17 -4.70 -6.90
CA TYR A 59 4.10 -4.31 -5.85
C TYR A 59 3.81 -5.05 -4.53
N ALA A 60 2.55 -5.09 -4.10
CA ALA A 60 2.11 -5.82 -2.91
C ALA A 60 2.46 -7.32 -2.98
N ARG A 61 2.35 -7.92 -4.18
CA ARG A 61 2.83 -9.29 -4.43
C ARG A 61 4.34 -9.41 -4.32
N GLY A 62 5.08 -8.48 -4.93
CA GLY A 62 6.55 -8.46 -4.91
C GLY A 62 7.13 -8.38 -3.50
N VAL A 63 6.45 -7.68 -2.59
CA VAL A 63 6.85 -7.59 -1.17
C VAL A 63 6.21 -8.67 -0.28
N GLY A 64 5.41 -9.57 -0.86
CA GLY A 64 4.87 -10.76 -0.20
C GLY A 64 3.53 -10.59 0.52
N CYS A 65 2.89 -9.41 0.48
CA CYS A 65 1.62 -9.19 1.17
C CYS A 65 0.49 -10.09 0.65
N THR A 66 0.47 -10.38 -0.66
CA THR A 66 -0.57 -11.25 -1.26
C THR A 66 -0.53 -12.69 -0.78
N ARG A 67 0.53 -13.13 -0.09
CA ARG A 67 0.59 -14.47 0.53
C ARG A 67 -0.33 -14.58 1.75
N ALA A 68 -0.55 -13.46 2.46
CA ALA A 68 -1.45 -13.38 3.61
C ALA A 68 -2.80 -12.74 3.24
N GLY A 69 -2.83 -11.84 2.26
CA GLY A 69 -4.02 -11.16 1.78
C GLY A 69 -3.77 -9.67 1.59
N VAL A 70 -4.41 -9.09 0.59
CA VAL A 70 -4.41 -7.64 0.34
C VAL A 70 -5.87 -7.18 0.26
N LEU A 71 -6.20 -6.12 0.99
CA LEU A 71 -7.52 -5.49 0.98
C LEU A 71 -7.42 -4.10 0.37
N ASP A 72 -8.44 -3.73 -0.40
CA ASP A 72 -8.56 -2.36 -0.91
C ASP A 72 -9.02 -1.41 0.21
N THR A 73 -8.47 -0.20 0.21
CA THR A 73 -8.79 0.88 1.16
C THR A 73 -8.63 2.24 0.48
N THR A 74 -8.75 3.32 1.25
CA THR A 74 -8.45 4.69 0.81
C THR A 74 -7.28 5.26 1.62
N PHE A 75 -6.61 6.29 1.09
CA PHE A 75 -5.58 7.01 1.84
C PHE A 75 -6.11 7.60 3.16
N LYS A 76 -7.39 8.00 3.19
CA LYS A 76 -8.07 8.48 4.39
C LYS A 76 -8.22 7.37 5.43
N GLU A 77 -8.90 6.28 5.06
CA GLU A 77 -9.16 5.16 5.97
C GLU A 77 -7.86 4.57 6.52
N GLU A 78 -6.86 4.36 5.65
CA GLU A 78 -5.57 3.84 6.08
C GLU A 78 -4.87 4.80 7.04
N THR A 79 -4.83 6.09 6.73
CA THR A 79 -4.13 7.06 7.59
C THR A 79 -4.81 7.20 8.94
N GLU A 80 -6.15 7.29 8.96
CA GLU A 80 -6.89 7.47 10.22
C GLU A 80 -6.86 6.21 11.09
N THR A 81 -6.86 5.01 10.50
CA THR A 81 -6.82 3.75 11.26
C THR A 81 -5.41 3.30 11.63
N ASP A 82 -4.39 3.65 10.87
CA ASP A 82 -2.99 3.30 11.21
C ASP A 82 -2.46 4.16 12.36
N LEU A 83 -2.93 5.41 12.49
CA LEU A 83 -2.53 6.32 13.56
C LEU A 83 -3.23 6.05 14.91
N PHE A 84 -4.28 5.25 14.93
CA PHE A 84 -5.10 4.93 16.12
C PHE A 84 -4.86 3.50 16.60
#